data_AF-A0A371IJS9-F1
#
_entry.id   AF-A0A371IJS9-F1
#
_cell.length_a   1.000
_cell.length_b   1.000
_cell.length_c   1.000
_cell.angle_alpha   90.00
_cell.angle_beta   90.00
_cell.angle_gamma   90.00
#
_symmetry.space_group_name_H-M   'P 1'
#
loop_
_entity.id
_entity.type
_entity.pdbx_description
1 polymer ?
#
loop_
_entity_poly.entity_id
_entity_poly.type
_entity_poly.pdbx_seq_one_letter_code
_entity_poly.pdbx_strand_id
1 'polypeptide(L)'
;MDYLKKYNKKFYKTKSWKDKRKEILQRDNFECQLCKHKGRYSKATTVHHKKHYDKFPQLALTDNNLISVCSICHNKLHPEKAERISKYRKDKQKIEIHKEKFE
;
A
#
# COMPACT_ATOMS: atom_id res chain seq x y z
N MET A 1 1.93 -9.16 17.62
CA MET A 1 2.09 -8.52 16.30
C MET A 1 0.83 -8.59 15.40
N ASP A 2 -0.15 -9.48 15.63
CA ASP A 2 -1.37 -9.56 14.81
C ASP A 2 -2.47 -8.52 15.12
N TYR A 3 -2.45 -7.94 16.32
CA TYR A 3 -3.48 -6.99 16.76
C TYR A 3 -3.53 -5.71 15.89
N LEU A 4 -2.37 -5.21 15.46
CA LEU A 4 -2.24 -4.03 14.59
C LEU A 4 -2.74 -4.27 13.15
N LYS A 5 -2.66 -5.49 12.63
CA LYS A 5 -3.22 -5.86 11.32
C LYS A 5 -4.76 -5.85 11.32
N LYS A 6 -5.38 -6.29 12.42
CA LYS A 6 -6.85 -6.28 12.60
C LYS A 6 -7.38 -4.86 12.77
N TYR A 7 -6.69 -4.01 13.54
CA TYR A 7 -7.04 -2.58 13.71
C TYR A 7 -6.92 -1.78 12.41
N ASN A 8 -5.90 -2.08 11.58
CA ASN A 8 -5.72 -1.48 10.26
C ASN A 8 -6.98 -1.59 9.38
N LYS A 9 -7.62 -2.77 9.30
CA LYS A 9 -8.81 -2.97 8.46
C LYS A 9 -10.02 -2.14 8.90
N LYS A 10 -10.16 -1.87 10.21
CA LYS A 10 -11.27 -1.04 10.72
C LYS A 10 -11.06 0.42 10.39
N PHE A 11 -9.83 0.94 10.54
CA PHE A 11 -9.48 2.31 10.21
C PHE A 11 -9.89 2.68 8.77
N TYR A 12 -9.51 1.87 7.79
CA TYR A 12 -9.84 2.14 6.37
C TYR A 12 -11.34 2.10 6.05
N LYS A 13 -12.18 1.59 6.96
CA LYS A 13 -13.64 1.58 6.83
C LYS A 13 -14.32 2.79 7.49
N THR A 14 -13.62 3.52 8.35
CA THR A 14 -14.15 4.68 9.06
C THR A 14 -14.56 5.80 8.11
N LYS A 15 -15.55 6.61 8.53
CA LYS A 15 -15.96 7.80 7.78
C LYS A 15 -14.82 8.82 7.68
N SER A 16 -14.10 9.06 8.79
CA SER A 16 -12.97 9.98 8.82
C SER A 16 -11.89 9.66 7.79
N TRP A 17 -11.50 8.38 7.64
CA TRP A 17 -10.56 7.99 6.59
C TRP A 17 -11.13 8.20 5.19
N LYS A 18 -12.40 7.82 4.94
CA LYS A 18 -13.02 7.98 3.62
C LYS A 18 -13.08 9.45 3.19
N ASP A 19 -13.46 10.33 4.12
CA ASP A 19 -13.55 11.77 3.88
C ASP A 19 -12.15 12.36 3.66
N LYS A 20 -11.18 12.07 4.54
CA LYS A 20 -9.79 12.51 4.38
C LYS A 20 -9.16 11.98 3.09
N ARG A 21 -9.42 10.73 2.72
CA ARG A 21 -8.95 10.17 1.43
C ARG A 21 -9.51 10.96 0.25
N LYS A 22 -10.79 11.33 0.28
CA LYS A 22 -11.41 12.13 -0.78
C LYS A 22 -10.77 13.52 -0.86
N GLU A 23 -10.59 14.18 0.28
CA GLU A 23 -9.94 15.48 0.40
C GLU A 23 -8.51 15.47 -0.18
N ILE A 24 -7.69 14.48 0.17
CA ILE A 24 -6.32 14.37 -0.34
C ILE A 24 -6.29 14.10 -1.84
N LEU A 25 -7.20 13.27 -2.35
CA LEU A 25 -7.32 13.06 -3.80
C LEU A 25 -7.74 14.34 -4.53
N GLN A 26 -8.65 15.12 -3.96
CA GLN A 26 -9.08 16.40 -4.53
C GLN A 26 -7.94 17.43 -4.51
N ARG A 27 -7.22 17.57 -3.39
CA ARG A 27 -6.02 18.41 -3.25
C ARG A 27 -4.99 18.12 -4.36
N ASP A 28 -4.82 16.85 -4.65
CA ASP A 28 -3.84 16.35 -5.62
C ASP A 28 -4.39 16.29 -7.05
N ASN A 29 -5.56 16.87 -7.33
CA ASN A 29 -6.27 16.83 -8.63
C ASN A 29 -6.49 15.41 -9.19
N PHE A 30 -6.60 14.43 -8.30
CA PHE A 30 -6.63 13.00 -8.65
C PHE A 30 -5.41 12.55 -9.47
N GLU A 31 -4.27 13.23 -9.32
CA GLU A 31 -3.01 12.92 -9.99
C GLU A 31 -2.05 12.19 -9.06
N CYS A 32 -1.33 11.20 -9.61
CA CYS A 32 -0.25 10.53 -8.91
C CYS A 32 0.92 11.50 -8.70
N GLN A 33 1.16 11.90 -7.46
CA GLN A 33 2.18 12.88 -7.11
C GLN A 33 3.60 12.38 -7.43
N LEU A 34 3.83 11.07 -7.36
CA LEU A 34 5.12 10.47 -7.74
C LEU A 34 5.35 10.43 -9.25
N CYS A 35 4.29 10.26 -10.05
CA CYS A 35 4.42 10.36 -11.51
C CYS A 35 4.63 11.83 -11.91
N LYS A 36 3.86 12.73 -11.31
CA LYS A 36 3.93 14.18 -11.57
C LYS A 36 5.32 14.73 -11.29
N HIS A 37 5.92 14.36 -10.17
CA HIS A 37 7.30 14.73 -9.82
C HIS A 37 8.34 14.27 -10.87
N LYS A 38 8.04 13.21 -11.63
CA LYS A 38 8.88 12.70 -12.72
C LYS A 38 8.52 13.28 -14.09
N GLY A 39 7.70 14.33 -14.15
CA GLY A 39 7.19 14.91 -15.39
C GLY A 39 6.20 14.01 -16.15
N ARG A 40 5.54 13.06 -15.46
CA ARG A 40 4.60 12.11 -16.06
C ARG A 40 3.21 12.28 -15.48
N TYR A 41 2.19 12.02 -16.29
CA TYR A 41 0.82 11.96 -15.83
C TYR A 41 0.39 10.52 -15.52
N SER A 42 -0.35 10.34 -14.42
CA SER A 42 -1.11 9.12 -14.13
C SER A 42 -2.21 9.45 -13.14
N LYS A 43 -3.40 8.88 -13.32
CA LYS A 43 -4.48 9.00 -12.35
C LYS A 43 -4.11 8.35 -11.02
N ALA A 44 -4.28 9.07 -9.92
CA ALA A 44 -4.21 8.51 -8.58
C ALA A 44 -5.44 7.66 -8.30
N THR A 45 -5.21 6.43 -7.83
CA THR A 45 -6.28 5.49 -7.48
C THR A 45 -6.38 5.26 -5.98
N THR A 46 -5.36 5.69 -5.23
CA THR A 46 -5.31 5.53 -3.78
C THR A 46 -4.49 6.64 -3.12
N VAL A 47 -4.63 6.75 -1.80
CA VAL A 47 -3.80 7.58 -0.94
C VAL A 47 -2.91 6.64 -0.12
N HIS A 48 -1.62 6.94 -0.06
CA HIS A 48 -0.61 6.18 0.67
C HIS A 48 -0.14 6.94 1.90
N HIS A 49 0.11 6.22 3.00
CA HIS A 49 0.75 6.75 4.21
C HIS A 49 2.28 6.70 4.07
N LYS A 50 2.95 7.85 4.00
CA LYS A 50 4.43 7.92 3.90
C LYS A 50 5.11 7.25 5.10
N LYS A 51 4.62 7.53 6.31
CA LYS A 51 4.93 6.79 7.54
C LYS A 51 3.77 5.83 7.81
N HIS A 52 4.08 4.53 7.83
CA HIS A 52 3.08 3.49 7.94
C HIS A 52 2.20 3.67 9.19
N TYR A 53 0.90 3.50 9.00
CA TYR A 53 -0.12 3.68 10.03
C TYR A 53 0.05 2.75 11.24
N ASP A 54 0.55 1.52 11.04
CA ASP A 54 0.78 0.56 12.12
C ASP A 54 1.83 1.03 13.13
N LYS A 55 2.81 1.83 12.69
CA LYS A 55 3.85 2.42 13.53
C LYS A 55 3.52 3.83 14.00
N PHE A 56 2.75 4.58 13.20
CA PHE A 56 2.45 6.00 13.46
C PHE A 56 0.95 6.32 13.33
N PRO A 57 0.07 5.71 14.17
CA PRO A 57 -1.38 5.92 14.08
C PRO A 57 -1.79 7.37 14.37
N GLN A 58 -1.00 8.12 15.14
CA GLN A 58 -1.23 9.55 15.38
C GLN A 58 -1.08 10.41 14.12
N LEU A 59 -0.42 9.89 13.08
CA LEU A 59 -0.23 10.57 11.78
C LEU A 59 -1.22 10.10 10.71
N ALA A 60 -2.25 9.34 11.09
CA ALA A 60 -3.14 8.65 10.15
C ALA A 60 -3.92 9.59 9.22
N LEU A 61 -4.27 10.77 9.72
CA LEU A 61 -5.06 11.79 9.04
C LEU A 61 -4.28 13.07 8.76
N THR A 62 -2.97 13.08 9.01
CA THR A 62 -2.10 14.23 8.79
C THR A 62 -1.76 14.36 7.30
N ASP A 63 -2.11 15.49 6.68
CA ASP A 63 -1.96 15.72 5.24
C ASP A 63 -0.53 15.49 4.72
N ASN A 64 0.48 15.89 5.49
CA ASN A 64 1.88 15.71 5.13
C ASN A 64 2.32 14.24 5.14
N ASN A 65 1.59 13.38 5.85
CA ASN A 65 1.79 11.95 5.86
C ASN A 65 1.03 11.22 4.73
N LEU A 66 0.21 11.92 3.96
CA LEU A 66 -0.67 11.35 2.94
C LEU A 66 -0.28 11.83 1.54
N ILE A 67 -0.22 10.88 0.58
CA ILE A 67 0.14 11.17 -0.81
C ILE A 67 -0.74 10.40 -1.79
N SER A 68 -1.31 11.08 -2.78
CA SER A 68 -2.08 10.44 -3.85
C SER A 68 -1.15 9.76 -4.86
N VAL A 69 -1.39 8.47 -5.11
CA VAL A 69 -0.56 7.65 -5.99
C VAL A 69 -1.38 6.71 -6.87
N CYS A 70 -0.84 6.36 -8.04
CA CYS A 70 -1.38 5.28 -8.86
C CYS A 70 -1.05 3.91 -8.25
N SER A 71 -1.72 2.84 -8.70
CA SER A 71 -1.51 1.47 -8.21
C SER A 71 -0.07 0.99 -8.36
N ILE A 72 0.59 1.36 -9.47
CA ILE A 72 1.99 1.01 -9.76
C ILE A 72 2.92 1.65 -8.73
N CYS A 73 2.79 2.95 -8.51
CA CYS A 73 3.60 3.67 -7.53
C CYS A 73 3.30 3.19 -6.11
N HIS A 74 2.04 2.94 -5.77
CA HIS A 74 1.65 2.37 -4.49
C HIS A 74 2.35 1.03 -4.21
N ASN A 75 2.39 0.13 -5.18
CA ASN A 75 3.07 -1.17 -5.02
C ASN A 75 4.59 -1.01 -4.84
N LYS A 76 5.21 -0.05 -5.53
CA LYS A 76 6.64 0.26 -5.37
C LYS A 76 6.98 0.81 -3.99
N LEU A 77 6.04 1.48 -3.32
CA LEU A 77 6.19 1.96 -1.95
C LEU A 77 6.03 0.83 -0.90
N HIS A 78 5.66 -0.38 -1.31
CA HIS A 78 5.51 -1.56 -0.44
C HIS A 78 6.45 -2.72 -0.85
N PRO A 79 7.78 -2.56 -0.76
CA PRO A 79 8.74 -3.60 -1.14
C PRO A 79 8.58 -4.90 -0.34
N GLU A 80 8.07 -4.84 0.90
CA GLU A 80 7.79 -6.01 1.74
C GLU A 80 6.78 -6.97 1.11
N LYS A 81 5.88 -6.46 0.24
CA LYS A 81 4.93 -7.30 -0.51
C LYS A 81 5.64 -8.09 -1.60
N ALA A 82 6.61 -7.49 -2.28
CA ALA A 82 7.38 -8.15 -3.32
C ALA A 82 8.23 -9.29 -2.75
N GLU A 83 8.88 -9.04 -1.60
CA GLU A 83 9.68 -10.05 -0.90
C GLU A 83 8.82 -11.26 -0.51
N ARG A 84 7.63 -11.03 0.08
CA ARG A 84 6.72 -12.12 0.48
C ARG A 84 6.26 -12.96 -0.71
N ILE A 85 5.99 -12.34 -1.86
CA ILE A 85 5.63 -13.06 -3.10
C ILE A 85 6.82 -13.90 -3.58
N SER A 86 8.03 -13.35 -3.54
CA SER A 86 9.24 -14.09 -3.96
C SER A 86 9.49 -15.32 -3.09
N LYS A 87 9.30 -15.19 -1.76
CA LYS A 87 9.43 -16.31 -0.82
C LYS A 87 8.38 -17.39 -1.10
N TYR A 88 7.12 -17.00 -1.22
CA TYR A 88 6.04 -17.95 -1.55
C TYR A 88 6.29 -18.72 -2.85
N ARG A 89 6.78 -18.05 -3.90
CA ARG A 89 7.12 -18.71 -5.17
C ARG A 89 8.24 -19.75 -5.00
N LYS A 90 9.30 -19.42 -4.25
CA LYS A 90 10.39 -20.35 -3.95
C LYS A 90 9.89 -21.55 -3.14
N ASP A 91 9.04 -21.30 -2.14
CA ASP A 91 8.49 -22.37 -1.29
C ASP A 91 7.58 -23.30 -2.11
N LYS A 92 6.72 -22.75 -2.97
CA LYS A 92 5.86 -23.54 -3.88
C LYS A 92 6.67 -24.38 -4.86
N GLN A 93 7.71 -23.81 -5.46
CA GLN A 93 8.61 -24.52 -6.37
C GLN A 93 9.33 -25.69 -5.66
N LYS A 94 9.79 -25.50 -4.42
CA LYS A 94 10.40 -26.59 -3.63
C LYS A 94 9.42 -27.73 -3.35
N ILE A 95 8.17 -27.40 -3.05
CA ILE A 95 7.11 -28.40 -2.79
C ILE A 95 6.81 -29.20 -4.06
N GLU A 96 6.68 -28.52 -5.21
CA GLU A 96 6.44 -29.15 -6.51
C GLU A 96 7.60 -30.10 -6.89
N ILE A 97 8.85 -29.64 -6.77
CA ILE A 97 10.05 -30.47 -7.02
C ILE A 97 10.11 -31.67 -6.07
N HIS A 98 9.72 -31.52 -4.80
CA HIS A 98 9.72 -32.62 -3.85
C HIS A 98 8.67 -33.67 -4.24
N LYS A 99 7.46 -33.27 -4.63
CA LYS A 99 6.43 -34.23 -5.10
C LYS A 99 6.88 -35.03 -6.30
N GLU A 100 7.46 -34.36 -7.32
CA GLU A 100 7.98 -35.02 -8.52
C GLU A 100 9.12 -36.02 -8.25
N LYS A 101 9.85 -35.88 -7.13
CA LYS A 101 10.97 -36.76 -6.77
C LYS A 101 10.57 -37.98 -5.95
N PHE A 102 9.38 -37.98 -5.37
CA PHE A 102 8.94 -39.00 -4.40
C PHE A 102 7.52 -39.55 -4.70
N GLU A 103 6.98 -39.27 -5.90
CA GLU A 103 5.90 -40.02 -6.58
C GLU A 103 6.49 -40.94 -7.64
#